data_AF-A0A359JLT1-F1
#
_entry.id   AF-A0A359JLT1-F1
#
_cell.length_a   1.000
_cell.length_b   1.000
_cell.length_c   1.000
_cell.angle_alpha   90.00
_cell.angle_beta   90.00
_cell.angle_gamma   90.00
#
_symmetry.space_group_name_H-M   'P 1'
#
loop_
_entity.id
_entity.type
_entity.pdbx_description
1 polymer ?
#
loop_
_entity_poly.entity_id
_entity_poly.type
_entity_poly.pdbx_seq_one_letter_code
_entity_poly.pdbx_strand_id
1 'polypeptide(L)' 'ELAMQQINNLRHSDAHSTTILSGVDEGVFRKLGINITCEPEYAKKKLYNK' A
#
# COMPACT_ATOMS: atom_id res chain seq x y z
N GLU A 1 3.14 10.49 19.59
CA GLU A 1 3.65 11.17 18.38
C GLU A 1 4.94 10.58 17.79
N LEU A 2 5.74 9.83 18.57
CA LEU A 2 6.97 9.19 18.09
C LEU A 2 6.81 8.41 16.77
N ALA A 3 5.70 7.68 16.59
CA ALA A 3 5.43 6.95 15.35
C ALA A 3 5.32 7.87 14.11
N MET A 4 4.68 9.03 14.25
CA MET A 4 4.53 9.99 13.14
C MET A 4 5.88 10.59 12.73
N GLN A 5 6.80 10.74 13.69
CA GLN A 5 8.16 11.24 13.41
C GLN A 5 8.97 10.24 12.57
N GLN A 6 8.64 8.95 12.60
CA GLN A 6 9.33 7.91 11.83
C GLN A 6 8.87 7.80 10.37
N ILE A 7 7.78 8.46 9.99
CA ILE A 7 7.20 8.36 8.63
C ILE A 7 8.23 8.67 7.54
N ASN A 8 9.07 9.68 7.76
CA ASN A 8 10.09 10.08 6.79
C ASN A 8 11.12 8.97 6.51
N ASN A 9 11.32 8.06 7.47
CA ASN A 9 12.28 6.96 7.36
C ASN A 9 11.75 5.82 6.47
N LEU A 10 10.46 5.82 6.12
CA LEU A 10 9.85 4.81 5.27
C LEU A 10 10.09 5.06 3.77
N ARG A 11 10.60 6.24 3.42
CA ARG A 11 10.88 6.59 2.02
C ARG A 11 11.93 5.63 1.43
N HIS A 12 11.69 5.16 0.21
CA HIS A 12 12.48 4.14 -0.49
C HIS A 12 12.46 2.74 0.15
N SER A 13 11.61 2.50 1.16
CA SER A 13 11.37 1.15 1.64
C SER A 13 10.58 0.35 0.60
N ASP A 14 10.81 -0.96 0.58
CA ASP A 14 10.05 -1.89 -0.27
C ASP A 14 8.93 -2.54 0.54
N ALA A 15 7.76 -2.69 -0.08
CA ALA A 15 6.61 -3.38 0.49
C ALA A 15 5.97 -4.29 -0.55
N HIS A 16 5.33 -5.35 -0.06
CA HIS A 16 4.61 -6.31 -0.89
C HIS A 16 3.25 -6.63 -0.29
N SER A 17 2.21 -6.63 -1.13
CA SER A 17 0.85 -7.00 -0.75
C SER A 17 0.46 -8.32 -1.42
N THR A 18 -0.12 -9.23 -0.64
CA THR A 18 -0.69 -10.49 -1.14
C THR A 18 -1.98 -10.30 -1.94
N THR A 19 -2.46 -9.05 -2.06
CA THR A 19 -3.67 -8.71 -2.80
C THR A 19 -3.53 -7.39 -3.53
N ILE A 20 -4.32 -7.19 -4.58
CA ILE A 20 -4.43 -5.94 -5.33
C ILE A 20 -4.91 -4.84 -4.38
N LEU A 21 -4.10 -3.79 -4.26
CA LEU A 21 -4.37 -2.65 -3.40
C LEU A 21 -5.53 -1.81 -3.94
N SER A 22 -6.24 -1.16 -3.01
CA SER A 22 -7.17 -0.11 -3.40
C SER A 22 -6.39 1.11 -3.91
N GLY A 23 -7.00 1.92 -4.78
CA GLY A 23 -6.34 3.15 -5.27
C GLY A 23 -6.05 4.16 -4.16
N VAL A 24 -6.78 4.11 -3.04
CA VAL A 24 -6.51 4.94 -1.86
C VAL A 24 -5.20 4.50 -1.20
N ASP A 25 -5.04 3.19 -0.97
CA ASP A 25 -3.86 2.63 -0.32
C ASP A 25 -2.62 2.83 -1.19
N GLU A 26 -2.71 2.54 -2.49
CA GLU A 26 -1.63 2.80 -3.45
C GLU A 26 -1.19 4.27 -3.43
N GLY A 27 -2.16 5.20 -3.40
CA GLY A 27 -1.90 6.62 -3.27
C GLY A 27 -1.17 7.00 -1.97
N VAL A 28 -1.50 6.34 -0.86
CA VAL A 28 -0.81 6.56 0.43
C VAL A 28 0.63 6.03 0.38
N PHE A 29 0.85 4.79 -0.07
CA PHE A 29 2.20 4.22 -0.20
C PHE A 29 3.08 5.07 -1.12
N ARG A 30 2.53 5.55 -2.24
CA ARG A 30 3.24 6.44 -3.16
C ARG A 30 3.59 7.79 -2.54
N LYS A 31 2.69 8.39 -1.74
CA LYS A 31 2.97 9.65 -1.01
C LYS A 31 4.04 9.46 0.05
N LEU A 32 4.09 8.29 0.70
CA LEU A 32 5.16 7.92 1.64
C LEU A 32 6.49 7.60 0.93
N GLY A 33 6.48 7.48 -0.40
CA GLY A 33 7.65 7.15 -1.20
C GLY A 33 8.10 5.69 -1.03
N ILE A 34 7.17 4.80 -0.72
CA ILE A 34 7.41 3.35 -0.58
C ILE A 34 7.26 2.71 -1.95
N ASN A 35 8.18 1.81 -2.31
CA ASN A 35 8.09 0.98 -3.50
C ASN A 35 7.17 -0.20 -3.20
N ILE A 36 5.98 -0.22 -3.80
CA ILE A 36 4.96 -1.21 -3.49
C ILE A 36 4.75 -2.15 -4.69
N THR A 37 4.65 -3.44 -4.41
CA THR A 37 4.24 -4.47 -5.38
C THR A 37 3.02 -5.23 -4.85
N CYS A 38 2.25 -5.85 -5.72
CA CYS A 38 1.13 -6.68 -5.30
C CYS A 38 0.97 -7.92 -6.19
N GLU A 39 0.44 -8.98 -5.58
CA GLU A 39 -0.04 -10.16 -6.31
C GLU A 39 -1.36 -9.84 -7.02
N PRO A 40 -1.67 -10.49 -8.17
CA PRO A 40 -2.87 -10.24 -8.95
C PRO A 40 -4.13 -10.91 -8.35
N GLU A 41 -4.29 -10.83 -7.02
CA GLU A 41 -5.39 -11.44 -6.27
C GLU A 41 -6.28 -10.36 -5.64
N TYR A 42 -7.59 -10.40 -5.86
CA TYR A 42 -8.49 -9.44 -5.21
C TYR A 42 -8.71 -9.80 -3.73
N ALA A 43 -8.64 -8.81 -2.84
CA ALA A 43 -8.84 -9.01 -1.39
C ALA A 43 -10.21 -9.59 -1.02
N LYS A 44 -11.22 -9.40 -1.87
CA LYS A 44 -12.58 -9.95 -1.70
C LYS A 44 -12.91 -10.86 -2.87
N LYS A 45 -13.44 -12.05 -2.56
CA LYS A 45 -14.02 -12.98 -3.53
C LYS A 45 -15.42 -12.51 -3.96
N LYS A 46 -15.51 -11.33 -4.58
CA LYS A 46 -16.74 -10.79 -5.17
C LYS A 46 -16.44 -10.34 -6.59
N LEU A 47 -17.29 -10.72 -7.54
CA LEU A 47 -17.13 -10.33 -8.95
C LEU A 47 -17.23 -8.80 -9.18
N TYR A 48 -17.82 -8.06 -8.23
CA TYR A 48 -18.05 -6.63 -8.37
C TYR A 48 -17.64 -5.88 -7.09
N ASN A 49 -16.78 -4.88 -7.26
CA ASN A 49 -16.51 -3.85 -6.26
C ASN A 49 -17.43 -2.67 -6.61
N LYS A 50 -18.50 -2.49 -5.84
CA LYS A 50 -19.33 -1.28 -5.87
C LYS A 50 -19.08 -0.48 -4.61
#